data_AF-A0AAN5CK94-F1
#
_entry.id   AF-A0AAN5CK94-F1
#
_cell.length_a   1.000
_cell.length_b   1.000
_cell.length_c   1.000
_cell.angle_alpha   90.00
_cell.angle_beta   90.00
_cell.angle_gamma   90.00
#
_symmetry.space_group_name_H-M   'P 1'
#
loop_
_entity.id
_entity.type
_entity.pdbx_description
1 polymer ?
#
loop_
_entity_poly.entity_id
_entity_poly.type
_entity_poly.pdbx_seq_one_letter_code
_entity_poly.pdbx_strand_id
1 'polypeptide(L)'
;QKGNRSKKSTRLILRSLFNLAAQLLIPMFFYVGPATVMFFGLLADDLLSFEVLLVMFLLLPCHSIAHNLILLAITSTYRRKILNLFSKSRVNF
;
A
#
# COMPACT_ATOMS: atom_id res chain seq x y z
N GLN A 1 33.24 -6.47 21.77
CA GLN A 1 31.85 -5.93 21.77
C GLN A 1 31.44 -5.15 20.49
N LYS A 2 32.15 -5.25 19.34
CA LYS A 2 31.83 -4.49 18.10
C LYS A 2 30.84 -5.18 17.13
N GLY A 3 30.63 -6.49 17.23
CA GLY A 3 29.80 -7.26 16.28
C GLY A 3 28.28 -7.06 16.37
N ASN A 4 27.75 -6.56 17.50
CA ASN A 4 26.29 -6.40 17.70
C ASN A 4 25.70 -5.11 17.13
N ARG A 5 26.50 -4.05 16.92
CA ARG A 5 26.02 -2.78 16.34
C ARG A 5 25.75 -2.89 14.84
N SER A 6 26.62 -3.59 14.09
CA SER A 6 26.49 -3.78 12.64
C SER A 6 25.21 -4.56 12.27
N LYS A 7 24.94 -5.68 12.95
CA LYS A 7 23.73 -6.50 12.72
C LYS A 7 22.42 -5.74 12.98
N LYS A 8 22.43 -4.78 13.92
CA LYS A 8 21.25 -3.96 14.23
C LYS A 8 20.93 -2.97 13.10
N SER A 9 21.93 -2.31 12.53
CA SER A 9 21.74 -1.41 11.39
C SER A 9 21.30 -2.16 10.14
N THR A 10 21.87 -3.34 9.85
CA THR A 10 21.45 -4.16 8.70
C THR A 10 19.98 -4.57 8.80
N ARG A 11 19.49 -4.95 9.99
CA ARG A 11 18.06 -5.27 10.18
C ARG A 11 17.15 -4.07 9.96
N LEU A 12 17.58 -2.87 10.36
CA LEU A 12 16.81 -1.65 10.12
C LEU A 12 16.72 -1.35 8.62
N ILE A 13 17.83 -1.51 7.88
CA ILE A 13 17.89 -1.33 6.43
C ILE A 13 17.01 -2.35 5.71
N LEU A 14 17.07 -3.63 6.07
CA LEU A 14 16.22 -4.65 5.48
C LEU A 14 14.73 -4.38 5.75
N ARG A 15 14.40 -3.92 6.95
CA ARG A 15 13.02 -3.54 7.29
C ARG A 15 12.55 -2.32 6.50
N SER A 16 13.40 -1.32 6.28
CA SER A 16 13.05 -0.17 5.44
C SER A 16 12.91 -0.55 3.96
N LEU A 17 13.76 -1.45 3.45
CA LEU A 17 13.65 -1.97 2.09
C LEU A 17 12.38 -2.78 1.89
N PHE A 18 12.03 -3.65 2.85
CA PHE A 18 10.78 -4.41 2.80
C PHE A 18 9.56 -3.48 2.83
N ASN A 19 9.60 -2.47 3.69
CA ASN A 19 8.56 -1.45 3.76
C ASN A 19 8.43 -0.67 2.45
N LEU A 20 9.54 -0.27 1.84
CA LEU A 20 9.57 0.41 0.54
C LEU A 20 9.03 -0.50 -0.58
N ALA A 21 9.43 -1.77 -0.59
CA ALA A 21 8.91 -2.76 -1.53
C ALA A 21 7.40 -2.95 -1.36
N ALA A 22 6.89 -3.01 -0.13
CA ALA A 22 5.45 -3.09 0.13
C ALA A 22 4.70 -1.82 -0.31
N GLN A 23 5.29 -0.63 -0.11
CA GLN A 23 4.73 0.65 -0.59
C GLN A 23 4.58 0.69 -2.10
N LEU A 24 5.49 0.04 -2.84
CA LEU A 24 5.47 0.05 -4.29
C LEU A 24 4.63 -1.09 -4.87
N LEU A 25 4.85 -2.31 -4.38
CA LEU A 25 4.21 -3.51 -4.93
C LEU A 25 2.71 -3.51 -4.71
N ILE A 26 2.24 -3.21 -3.50
CA ILE A 26 0.81 -3.34 -3.19
C ILE A 26 -0.04 -2.39 -4.04
N PRO A 27 0.26 -1.08 -4.14
CA PRO A 27 -0.50 -0.18 -5.01
C PRO A 27 -0.37 -0.51 -6.49
N MET A 28 0.78 -1.05 -6.92
CA MET A 28 0.99 -1.43 -8.30
C MET A 28 0.15 -2.67 -8.66
N PHE A 29 0.00 -3.65 -7.77
CA PHE A 29 -0.94 -4.76 -7.95
C PHE A 29 -2.41 -4.29 -8.03
N PHE A 30 -2.80 -3.32 -7.19
CA PHE A 30 -4.14 -2.75 -7.23
C PHE A 30 -4.45 -1.98 -8.52
N TYR A 31 -3.43 -1.54 -9.25
CA TYR A 31 -3.58 -0.88 -10.54
C TYR A 31 -3.50 -1.87 -11.71
N VAL A 32 -2.45 -2.68 -11.72
CA VAL A 32 -2.15 -3.63 -12.81
C VAL A 32 -3.17 -4.76 -12.86
N GLY A 33 -3.67 -5.23 -11.71
CA GLY A 33 -4.69 -6.28 -11.65
C GLY A 33 -5.94 -5.89 -12.45
N PRO A 34 -6.67 -4.82 -12.06
CA PRO A 34 -7.83 -4.36 -12.81
C PRO A 34 -7.52 -4.02 -14.28
N ALA A 35 -6.36 -3.38 -14.55
CA ALA A 35 -5.96 -3.04 -15.91
C ALA A 35 -5.78 -4.27 -16.80
N THR A 36 -5.14 -5.33 -16.32
CA THR A 36 -4.96 -6.58 -17.08
C THR A 36 -6.28 -7.29 -17.33
N VAL A 37 -7.16 -7.37 -16.32
CA VAL A 37 -8.51 -7.95 -16.46
C VAL A 37 -9.30 -7.22 -17.54
N MET A 38 -9.28 -5.88 -17.55
CA MET A 38 -9.94 -5.11 -18.59
C MET A 38 -9.33 -5.35 -19.97
N PHE A 39 -8.00 -5.40 -20.08
CA PHE A 39 -7.33 -5.62 -21.35
C PHE A 39 -7.70 -6.98 -21.97
N PHE A 40 -7.72 -8.04 -21.16
CA PHE A 40 -8.16 -9.37 -21.63
C PHE A 40 -9.66 -9.42 -21.94
N GLY A 41 -10.50 -8.76 -21.13
CA GLY A 41 -11.93 -8.68 -21.39
C GLY A 41 -12.31 -7.91 -22.65
N LEU A 42 -11.47 -6.97 -23.09
CA LEU A 42 -11.65 -6.25 -24.37
C LEU A 42 -11.06 -7.02 -25.56
N LEU A 43 -10.11 -7.93 -25.34
CA LEU A 43 -9.47 -8.70 -26.41
C LEU A 43 -10.27 -9.93 -26.82
N ALA A 44 -11.09 -10.47 -25.91
CA ALA A 44 -11.97 -11.60 -26.15
C ALA A 44 -13.43 -11.14 -25.99
N ASP A 45 -14.12 -10.99 -27.11
CA ASP A 45 -15.56 -10.74 -27.13
C ASP A 45 -16.27 -11.85 -26.32
N ASP A 46 -17.23 -11.48 -25.46
CA ASP A 46 -17.97 -12.33 -24.51
C ASP A 46 -17.20 -12.90 -23.30
N LEU A 47 -15.93 -12.56 -23.07
CA LEU A 47 -15.22 -13.07 -21.87
C LEU A 47 -15.70 -12.41 -20.57
N LEU A 48 -16.02 -11.11 -20.61
CA LEU A 48 -16.47 -10.33 -19.46
C LEU A 48 -17.62 -9.40 -19.86
N SER A 49 -18.65 -9.29 -19.01
CA SER A 49 -19.73 -8.34 -19.25
C SER A 49 -19.24 -6.90 -19.08
N PHE A 50 -19.93 -5.97 -19.75
CA PHE A 50 -19.66 -4.53 -19.63
C PHE A 50 -19.67 -4.05 -18.16
N GLU A 51 -20.55 -4.61 -17.33
CA GLU A 51 -20.67 -4.25 -15.92
C GLU A 51 -19.39 -4.60 -15.14
N VAL A 52 -18.78 -5.75 -15.44
CA VAL A 52 -17.53 -6.17 -14.80
C VAL A 52 -16.39 -5.24 -15.22
N LEU A 53 -16.30 -4.87 -16.50
CA LEU A 53 -15.31 -3.92 -16.99
C LEU A 53 -15.48 -2.54 -16.34
N LEU A 54 -16.71 -2.07 -16.16
CA LEU A 54 -17.01 -0.80 -15.52
C LEU A 54 -16.59 -0.79 -14.04
N VAL A 55 -16.83 -1.89 -13.32
CA VAL A 55 -16.37 -2.05 -11.93
C VAL A 55 -14.85 -2.03 -11.86
N MET A 56 -14.16 -2.75 -12.76
CA MET A 56 -12.69 -2.74 -12.80
C MET A 56 -12.14 -1.35 -13.12
N PHE A 57 -12.82 -0.59 -13.99
CA PHE A 57 -12.47 0.79 -14.27
C PHE A 57 -12.60 1.70 -13.04
N LEU A 58 -13.67 1.53 -12.26
CA LEU A 58 -13.89 2.26 -11.01
C LEU A 58 -12.88 1.90 -9.91
N LEU A 59 -12.25 0.72 -9.97
CA LEU A 59 -11.22 0.30 -9.02
C LEU A 59 -9.85 0.93 -9.31
N LEU A 60 -9.56 1.38 -10.53
CA LEU A 60 -8.29 2.05 -10.87
C LEU A 60 -7.98 3.28 -10.01
N PRO A 61 -8.91 4.24 -9.80
CA PRO A 61 -8.63 5.38 -8.92
C PRO A 61 -8.44 4.99 -7.45
N CYS A 62 -8.95 3.83 -7.00
CA CYS A 62 -8.70 3.33 -5.65
C CYS A 62 -7.22 2.99 -5.40
N HIS A 63 -6.39 2.80 -6.44
CA HIS A 63 -4.95 2.61 -6.26
C HIS A 63 -4.30 3.81 -5.54
N SER A 64 -4.73 5.04 -5.82
CA SER A 64 -4.18 6.25 -5.19
C SER A 64 -4.55 6.32 -3.70
N ILE A 65 -5.78 5.94 -3.37
CA ILE A 65 -6.26 5.82 -1.99
C ILE A 65 -5.44 4.75 -1.25
N ALA A 66 -5.25 3.58 -1.86
CA ALA A 66 -4.46 2.48 -1.30
C ALA A 66 -2.99 2.89 -1.08
N HIS A 67 -2.38 3.56 -2.06
CA HIS A 67 -1.01 4.07 -1.96
C HIS A 67 -0.85 5.02 -0.77
N ASN A 68 -1.79 5.97 -0.61
CA ASN A 68 -1.78 6.93 0.49
C ASN A 68 -1.99 6.26 1.86
N LEU A 69 -2.91 5.30 1.96
CA LEU A 69 -3.12 4.50 3.17
C LEU A 69 -1.86 3.72 3.58
N ILE A 70 -1.16 3.13 2.61
CA ILE A 70 0.05 2.34 2.86
C ILE A 70 1.21 3.26 3.27
N LEU A 71 1.35 4.42 2.64
CA LEU A 71 2.29 5.46 3.07
C LEU A 71 2.05 5.87 4.53
N LEU A 72 0.79 6.11 4.91
CA LEU A 72 0.41 6.44 6.29
C LEU A 72 0.70 5.29 7.26
N ALA A 73 0.41 4.05 6.87
CA ALA A 73 0.59 2.87 7.72
C ALA A 73 2.07 2.50 7.95
N ILE A 74 2.92 2.70 6.94
CA ILE A 74 4.32 2.28 6.96
C ILE A 74 5.24 3.37 7.52
N THR A 75 4.93 4.65 7.30
CA THR A 75 5.75 5.75 7.79
C THR A 75 5.67 5.83 9.32
N SER A 76 6.76 5.48 10.00
CA SER A 76 6.84 5.47 11.47
C SER A 76 6.51 6.83 12.10
N THR A 77 6.78 7.91 11.38
CA THR A 77 6.44 9.29 11.78
C THR A 77 4.94 9.50 11.91
N TYR A 78 4.15 8.90 11.01
CA TYR A 78 2.69 8.96 11.04
C TYR A 78 2.11 8.10 12.16
N ARG A 79 2.61 6.88 12.37
CA ARG A 79 2.21 6.05 13.52
C ARG A 79 2.44 6.77 14.85
N ARG A 80 3.58 7.47 15.00
CA ARG A 80 3.87 8.27 16.20
C ARG A 80 2.93 9.46 16.35
N LYS A 81 2.61 10.17 15.25
CA LYS A 81 1.63 11.27 15.28
C LYS A 81 0.22 10.78 15.64
N ILE A 82 -0.23 9.66 15.07
CA ILE A 82 -1.53 9.06 15.38
C ILE A 82 -1.58 8.64 16.85
N LEU A 83 -0.58 7.91 17.34
CA LEU A 83 -0.51 7.52 18.75
C LEU A 83 -0.49 8.74 19.69
N ASN A 84 0.24 9.80 19.34
CA ASN A 84 0.24 11.04 20.13
C ASN A 84 -1.13 11.76 20.08
N LEU A 85 -1.81 11.77 18.94
CA LEU A 85 -3.17 12.33 18.80
C LEU A 85 -4.18 11.53 19.64
N PHE A 86 -4.16 10.20 19.56
CA PHE A 86 -5.02 9.35 20.38
C PHE A 86 -4.69 9.45 21.87
N SER A 87 -3.42 9.55 22.24
CA SER A 87 -3.03 9.76 23.65
C SER A 87 -3.44 11.13 24.15
N LYS A 88 -3.35 12.18 23.33
CA LYS A 88 -3.81 13.53 23.68
C LYS A 88 -5.33 13.61 23.80
N SER A 89 -6.05 12.91 22.92
CA SER A 89 -7.52 12.83 22.95
C SER A 89 -8.04 12.06 24.17
N ARG A 90 -7.25 11.14 24.74
CA ARG A 90 -7.62 10.36 25.94
C ARG A 90 -7.35 11.08 27.26
N VAL A 91 -6.57 12.17 27.25
CA VAL A 91 -6.21 12.95 28.46
C VAL A 91 -7.15 14.15 28.65
N ASN A 92 -7.90 14.54 27.61
CA ASN A 92 -8.85 15.65 27.63
C ASN A 92 -10.31 15.24 27.94
N PHE A 93 -10.52 14.04 28.49
CA PHE A 93 -11.84 13.54 28.92
C PHE A 93 -11.83 13.22 30.40
#